data_AF-A0A126RIZ5-F1
#
_entry.id   AF-A0A126RIZ5-F1
#
_cell.length_a   1.000
_cell.length_b   1.000
_cell.length_c   1.000
_cell.angle_alpha   90.00
_cell.angle_beta   90.00
_cell.angle_gamma   90.00
#
_symmetry.space_group_name_H-M   'P 1'
#
loop_
_entity.id
_entity.type
_entity.pdbx_description
1 polymer ?
#
loop_
_entity_poly.entity_id
_entity_poly.type
_entity_poly.pdbx_seq_one_letter_code
_entity_poly.pdbx_strand_id
1 'polypeptide(L)'
;MVTLTPLEVGLALLALVLVAAIAVMIVTNRRRANLRAKFGPEYGRTVEMTGSPRKAEAELQEREKRVAAFTIRPLSPQQADAFTDAWVRVQAQFVDDPQGAVSRADVLLTEVMEVRGYPITDFEQRSADLSVDHPEVVQNYRSAHDIAVRHARGEADTEDLRRAMIHYRALFDDLVHEPVDHRMAPSVSRLRQDDLRGSDPR
;
A
#
# COMPACT_ATOMS: atom_id res chain seq x y z
N MET A 1 44.71 -44.13 -0.46
CA MET A 1 44.30 -42.83 0.12
C MET A 1 44.05 -41.89 -1.04
N VAL A 2 42.82 -41.41 -1.23
CA VAL A 2 42.55 -40.39 -2.26
C VAL A 2 43.19 -39.10 -1.77
N THR A 3 44.21 -38.60 -2.48
CA THR A 3 44.85 -37.32 -2.15
C THR A 3 44.16 -36.24 -2.98
N LEU A 4 43.53 -35.29 -2.30
CA LEU A 4 42.92 -34.14 -2.96
C LEU A 4 44.03 -33.28 -3.56
N THR A 5 44.06 -33.15 -4.88
CA THR A 5 45.07 -32.31 -5.53
C THR A 5 44.77 -30.83 -5.27
N PRO A 6 45.78 -29.94 -5.27
CA PRO A 6 45.57 -28.50 -5.11
C PRO A 6 44.53 -27.92 -6.09
N LEU A 7 44.43 -28.52 -7.27
CA LEU A 7 43.45 -28.16 -8.30
C LEU A 7 42.02 -28.56 -7.91
N GLU A 8 41.81 -29.75 -7.37
CA GLU A 8 40.49 -30.20 -6.87
C GLU A 8 40.00 -29.34 -5.71
N VAL A 9 40.91 -28.95 -4.79
CA VAL A 9 40.58 -28.01 -3.71
C VAL A 9 40.20 -26.64 -4.27
N GLY A 10 40.93 -26.14 -5.26
CA GLY A 10 40.62 -24.89 -5.94
C GLY A 10 39.25 -24.90 -6.63
N LEU A 11 38.92 -25.98 -7.32
CA LEU A 11 37.62 -26.17 -7.98
C LEU A 11 36.48 -26.26 -6.97
N ALA A 12 36.67 -26.97 -5.85
CA ALA A 12 35.67 -27.07 -4.80
C ALA A 12 35.38 -25.70 -4.16
N LEU A 13 36.41 -24.89 -3.90
CA LEU A 13 36.24 -23.53 -3.38
C LEU A 13 35.53 -22.62 -4.38
N LEU A 14 35.90 -22.68 -5.66
CA LEU A 14 35.24 -21.91 -6.72
C LEU A 14 33.75 -22.28 -6.84
N ALA A 15 33.44 -23.58 -6.81
CA ALA A 15 32.07 -24.07 -6.84
C ALA A 15 31.27 -23.58 -5.62
N LEU A 16 31.87 -23.58 -4.42
CA LEU A 16 31.23 -23.07 -3.21
C LEU A 16 30.89 -21.56 -3.32
N VAL A 17 31.84 -20.76 -3.81
CA VAL A 17 31.62 -19.31 -4.02
C VAL A 17 30.51 -19.07 -5.06
N LEU A 18 30.50 -19.84 -6.14
CA LEU A 18 29.47 -19.73 -7.18
C LEU A 18 28.08 -20.09 -6.63
N VAL A 19 27.96 -21.19 -5.88
CA VAL A 19 26.70 -21.58 -5.22
C VAL A 19 26.22 -20.51 -4.26
N ALA A 20 27.12 -19.94 -3.44
CA ALA A 20 26.78 -18.85 -2.53
C ALA A 20 26.30 -17.60 -3.28
N ALA A 21 26.96 -17.22 -4.39
CA ALA A 21 26.57 -16.09 -5.21
C ALA A 21 25.18 -16.30 -5.85
N ILE A 22 24.91 -17.49 -6.38
CA ILE A 22 23.60 -17.86 -6.95
C ILE A 22 22.52 -17.82 -5.85
N ALA A 23 22.80 -18.35 -4.66
CA ALA A 23 21.85 -18.32 -3.55
C ALA A 23 21.50 -16.88 -3.14
N VAL A 24 22.50 -16.00 -3.01
CA VAL A 24 22.28 -14.56 -2.73
C VAL A 24 21.46 -13.91 -3.85
N MET A 25 21.77 -14.21 -5.11
CA MET A 25 21.03 -13.68 -6.26
C MET A 25 19.54 -14.09 -6.23
N ILE A 26 19.26 -15.36 -5.93
CA ILE A 26 17.88 -15.87 -5.82
C ILE A 26 17.13 -15.18 -4.68
N VAL A 27 17.74 -15.06 -3.50
CA VAL A 27 17.12 -14.45 -2.32
C VAL A 27 16.81 -12.98 -2.56
N THR A 28 17.77 -12.22 -3.09
CA THR A 28 17.59 -10.79 -3.37
C THR A 28 16.51 -10.56 -4.44
N ASN A 29 16.52 -11.35 -5.52
CA ASN A 29 15.53 -11.22 -6.59
C ASN A 29 14.11 -11.54 -6.09
N ARG A 30 13.95 -12.57 -5.25
CA ARG A 30 12.67 -12.90 -4.61
C ARG A 30 12.17 -11.79 -3.71
N ARG A 31 13.03 -11.24 -2.85
CA ARG A 31 12.66 -10.11 -1.96
C ARG A 31 12.18 -8.91 -2.76
N ARG A 32 12.89 -8.56 -3.82
CA ARG A 32 12.52 -7.47 -4.73
C ARG A 32 11.18 -7.73 -5.41
N ALA A 33 10.96 -8.95 -5.91
CA ALA A 33 9.70 -9.34 -6.52
C ALA A 33 8.54 -9.23 -5.52
N ASN A 34 8.74 -9.66 -4.27
CA ASN A 34 7.72 -9.56 -3.22
C ASN A 34 7.39 -8.09 -2.89
N LEU A 35 8.38 -7.22 -2.74
CA LEU A 35 8.14 -5.79 -2.49
C LEU A 35 7.38 -5.13 -3.65
N ARG A 36 7.75 -5.45 -4.89
CA ARG A 36 7.02 -4.96 -6.08
C ARG A 36 5.59 -5.47 -6.14
N ALA A 37 5.38 -6.74 -5.83
CA ALA A 37 4.06 -7.34 -5.84
C ALA A 37 3.17 -6.76 -4.73
N LYS A 38 3.73 -6.50 -3.55
CA LYS A 38 2.99 -5.96 -2.41
C LYS A 38 2.68 -4.47 -2.54
N PHE A 39 3.69 -3.64 -2.83
CA PHE A 39 3.50 -2.19 -2.91
C PHE A 39 2.98 -1.72 -4.27
N GLY A 40 3.03 -2.57 -5.30
CA GLY A 40 2.51 -2.27 -6.62
C GLY A 40 3.08 -0.94 -7.16
N PRO A 41 2.23 0.02 -7.53
CA PRO A 41 2.66 1.35 -7.98
C PRO A 41 3.54 2.13 -6.98
N GLU A 42 3.37 1.90 -5.66
CA GLU A 42 4.16 2.60 -4.65
C GLU A 42 5.63 2.19 -4.63
N TYR A 43 5.95 0.99 -5.15
CA TYR A 43 7.34 0.64 -5.41
C TYR A 43 7.94 1.59 -6.44
N GLY A 44 7.23 1.84 -7.55
CA GLY A 44 7.67 2.74 -8.62
C GLY A 44 7.91 4.16 -8.10
N ARG A 45 6.92 4.71 -7.39
CA ARG A 45 7.01 6.04 -6.77
C ARG A 45 8.19 6.14 -5.81
N THR A 46 8.39 5.14 -4.94
CA THR A 46 9.50 5.17 -3.96
C THR A 46 10.87 5.08 -4.66
N VAL A 47 10.98 4.36 -5.78
CA VAL A 47 12.19 4.36 -6.62
C VAL A 47 12.45 5.73 -7.22
N GLU A 48 11.42 6.38 -7.75
CA GLU A 48 11.53 7.74 -8.30
C GLU A 48 11.96 8.75 -7.23
N MET A 49 11.35 8.71 -6.05
CA MET A 49 11.67 9.61 -4.93
C MET A 49 13.10 9.42 -4.40
N THR A 50 13.57 8.18 -4.30
CA THR A 50 14.90 7.87 -3.73
C THR A 50 16.02 7.89 -4.77
N GLY A 51 15.68 7.87 -6.06
CA GLY A 51 16.62 7.77 -7.18
C GLY A 51 17.37 6.45 -7.25
N SER A 52 17.02 5.44 -6.45
CA SER A 52 17.74 4.16 -6.39
C SER A 52 16.84 3.00 -5.95
N PRO A 53 16.75 1.91 -6.74
CA PRO A 53 16.01 0.71 -6.34
C PRO A 53 16.41 0.15 -4.98
N ARG A 54 17.72 0.17 -4.66
CA ARG A 54 18.22 -0.34 -3.39
C ARG A 54 17.79 0.51 -2.20
N LYS A 55 17.77 1.85 -2.35
CA LYS A 55 17.32 2.75 -1.29
C LYS A 55 15.80 2.65 -1.11
N ALA A 56 15.05 2.56 -2.20
CA ALA A 56 13.60 2.35 -2.15
C ALA A 56 13.24 1.05 -1.44
N GLU A 57 13.91 -0.05 -1.77
CA GLU A 57 13.66 -1.35 -1.14
C GLU A 57 13.97 -1.33 0.37
N ALA A 58 15.02 -0.62 0.79
CA ALA A 58 15.33 -0.44 2.22
C ALA A 58 14.26 0.41 2.92
N GLU A 59 13.86 1.53 2.32
CA GLU A 59 12.80 2.39 2.83
C GLU A 59 11.49 1.62 3.01
N LEU A 60 11.02 0.91 1.97
CA LEU A 60 9.79 0.10 2.03
C LEU A 60 9.84 -0.98 3.12
N GLN A 61 10.98 -1.63 3.31
CA GLN A 61 11.17 -2.59 4.40
C GLN A 61 11.09 -1.93 5.78
N GLU A 62 11.62 -0.72 5.94
CA GLU A 62 11.47 0.03 7.19
C GLU A 62 10.01 0.43 7.43
N ARG A 63 9.24 0.78 6.38
CA ARG A 63 7.78 1.00 6.50
C ARG A 63 7.08 -0.25 7.02
N GLU A 64 7.35 -1.41 6.43
CA GLU A 64 6.78 -2.68 6.88
C GLU A 64 7.09 -2.99 8.34
N LYS A 65 8.34 -2.77 8.77
CA LYS A 65 8.74 -2.98 10.17
C LYS A 65 8.01 -2.05 11.13
N ARG A 66 7.87 -0.76 10.76
CA ARG A 66 7.12 0.20 11.59
C ARG A 66 5.65 -0.20 11.70
N VAL A 67 5.00 -0.46 10.57
CA VAL A 67 3.58 -0.84 10.54
C VAL A 67 3.32 -2.15 11.27
N ALA A 68 4.24 -3.12 11.18
CA ALA A 68 4.15 -4.37 11.94
C ALA A 68 4.18 -4.17 13.48
N ALA A 69 4.69 -3.03 13.96
CA ALA A 69 4.67 -2.69 15.38
C ALA A 69 3.36 -2.00 15.81
N PHE A 70 2.51 -1.57 14.87
CA PHE A 70 1.24 -0.94 15.18
C PHE A 70 0.19 -1.98 15.58
N THR A 71 -0.71 -1.59 16.49
CA THR A 71 -1.85 -2.43 16.86
C THR A 71 -3.05 -2.06 15.99
N ILE A 72 -2.98 -2.42 14.71
CA ILE A 72 -4.06 -2.13 13.76
C ILE A 72 -5.21 -3.13 13.93
N ARG A 73 -6.44 -2.64 14.08
CA ARG A 73 -7.66 -3.41 14.31
C ARG A 73 -8.75 -3.02 13.30
N PRO A 74 -9.69 -3.94 12.99
CA PRO A 74 -10.83 -3.57 12.18
C PRO A 74 -11.77 -2.71 13.03
N LEU A 75 -12.58 -1.88 12.37
CA LEU A 75 -13.66 -1.17 13.05
C LEU A 75 -14.71 -2.18 13.52
N SER A 76 -15.32 -1.93 14.68
CA SER A 76 -16.55 -2.62 15.03
C SER A 76 -17.68 -2.22 14.06
N PRO A 77 -18.73 -3.03 13.88
CA PRO A 77 -19.85 -2.66 13.02
C PRO A 77 -20.46 -1.30 13.38
N GLN A 78 -20.59 -1.01 14.68
CA GLN A 78 -21.12 0.25 15.18
C GLN A 78 -20.21 1.45 14.84
N GLN A 79 -18.89 1.27 14.89
CA GLN A 79 -17.92 2.30 14.49
C GLN A 79 -17.98 2.52 12.98
N ALA A 80 -18.04 1.45 12.18
CA ALA A 80 -18.16 1.53 10.73
C ALA A 80 -19.44 2.27 10.30
N ASP A 81 -20.58 1.97 10.93
CA ASP A 81 -21.85 2.65 10.68
C ASP A 81 -21.75 4.15 11.04
N ALA A 82 -21.21 4.48 12.21
CA ALA A 82 -21.05 5.87 12.65
C ALA A 82 -20.15 6.69 11.71
N PHE A 83 -19.05 6.12 11.24
CA PHE A 83 -18.17 6.77 10.27
C PHE A 83 -18.82 6.89 8.89
N THR A 84 -19.60 5.89 8.47
CA THR A 84 -20.36 5.94 7.21
C THR A 84 -21.37 7.07 7.23
N ASP A 85 -22.12 7.23 8.32
CA ASP A 85 -23.04 8.34 8.51
C ASP A 85 -22.32 9.70 8.54
N ALA A 86 -21.14 9.76 9.17
CA ALA A 86 -20.31 10.96 9.16
C ALA A 86 -19.85 11.33 7.75
N TRP A 87 -19.44 10.34 6.95
CA TRP A 87 -19.06 10.55 5.57
C TRP A 87 -20.21 11.11 4.72
N VAL A 88 -21.43 10.56 4.87
CA VAL A 88 -22.61 11.05 4.15
C VAL A 88 -22.87 12.53 4.47
N ARG A 89 -22.72 12.94 5.73
CA ARG A 89 -22.84 14.35 6.13
C ARG A 89 -21.78 15.23 5.47
N VAL A 90 -20.54 14.77 5.41
CA VAL A 90 -19.44 15.50 4.74
C VAL A 90 -19.71 15.65 3.24
N GLN A 91 -20.21 14.61 2.57
CA GLN A 91 -20.60 14.69 1.16
C GLN A 91 -21.75 15.67 0.92
N ALA A 92 -22.77 15.67 1.78
CA ALA A 92 -23.88 16.61 1.67
C ALA A 92 -23.42 18.08 1.79
N GLN A 93 -22.46 18.35 2.68
CA GLN A 93 -21.87 19.69 2.83
C GLN A 93 -21.18 20.19 1.56
N PHE A 94 -20.69 19.30 0.69
CA PHE A 94 -19.95 19.70 -0.51
C PHE A 94 -20.75 20.59 -1.46
N VAL A 95 -22.08 20.46 -1.48
CA VAL A 95 -22.94 21.27 -2.35
C VAL A 95 -22.88 22.75 -1.98
N ASP A 96 -22.90 23.04 -0.68
CA ASP A 96 -22.96 24.41 -0.15
C ASP A 96 -21.56 24.96 0.18
N ASP A 97 -20.64 24.10 0.61
CA ASP A 97 -19.28 24.42 1.04
C ASP A 97 -18.28 23.34 0.61
N PRO A 98 -17.82 23.37 -0.67
CA PRO A 98 -16.86 22.39 -1.19
C PRO A 98 -15.54 22.33 -0.41
N GLN A 99 -15.01 23.49 0.01
CA GLN A 99 -13.73 23.58 0.70
C GLN A 99 -13.82 22.99 2.12
N GLY A 100 -14.87 23.36 2.86
CA GLY A 100 -15.11 22.80 4.18
C GLY A 100 -15.37 21.30 4.12
N ALA A 101 -16.10 20.81 3.11
CA ALA A 101 -16.32 19.38 2.91
C ALA A 101 -15.02 18.61 2.68
N VAL A 102 -14.13 19.08 1.79
CA VAL A 102 -12.83 18.43 1.56
C VAL A 102 -11.94 18.46 2.81
N SER A 103 -11.93 19.57 3.55
CA SER A 103 -11.18 19.67 4.81
C SER A 103 -11.72 18.72 5.88
N ARG A 104 -13.06 18.61 5.98
CA ARG A 104 -13.74 17.68 6.89
C ARG A 104 -13.52 16.22 6.51
N ALA A 105 -13.41 15.90 5.21
CA ALA A 105 -13.10 14.56 4.74
C ALA A 105 -11.69 14.11 5.17
N ASP A 106 -10.69 14.99 5.09
CA ASP A 106 -9.32 14.70 5.55
C ASP A 106 -9.26 14.46 7.07
N VAL A 107 -9.99 15.28 7.84
CA VAL A 107 -10.14 15.07 9.29
C VAL A 107 -10.82 13.73 9.59
N LEU A 108 -11.93 13.43 8.91
CA LEU A 108 -12.66 12.17 9.09
C LEU A 108 -11.80 10.95 8.78
N LEU A 109 -11.00 10.98 7.70
CA LEU A 109 -10.04 9.92 7.39
C LEU A 109 -9.00 9.75 8.49
N THR A 110 -8.52 10.85 9.07
CA THR A 110 -7.59 10.82 10.20
C THR A 110 -8.22 10.15 11.42
N GLU A 111 -9.47 10.48 11.75
CA GLU A 111 -10.23 9.87 12.86
C GLU A 111 -10.43 8.37 12.63
N VAL A 112 -10.77 7.94 11.42
CA VAL A 112 -10.91 6.52 11.06
C VAL A 112 -9.58 5.78 11.25
N MET A 113 -8.47 6.36 10.76
CA MET A 113 -7.14 5.78 10.91
C MET A 113 -6.72 5.65 12.38
N GLU A 114 -6.98 6.68 13.18
CA GLU A 114 -6.68 6.68 14.62
C GLU A 114 -7.45 5.57 15.34
N VAL A 115 -8.75 5.44 15.09
CA VAL A 115 -9.58 4.38 15.68
C VAL A 115 -9.11 2.99 15.25
N ARG A 116 -8.64 2.84 14.00
CA ARG A 116 -8.01 1.59 13.54
C ARG A 116 -6.66 1.32 14.19
N GLY A 117 -6.01 2.30 14.82
CA GLY A 117 -4.74 2.14 15.53
C GLY A 117 -3.50 2.60 14.77
N TYR A 118 -3.68 3.38 13.70
CA TYR A 118 -2.57 4.11 13.07
C TYR A 118 -2.17 5.31 13.96
N PRO A 119 -0.86 5.61 14.08
CA PRO A 119 -0.40 6.75 14.86
C PRO A 119 -0.75 8.09 14.20
N ILE A 120 -1.00 9.10 15.02
CA ILE A 120 -1.16 10.49 14.55
C ILE A 120 0.23 11.05 14.22
N THR A 121 0.57 11.00 12.94
CA THR A 121 1.80 11.56 12.37
C THR A 121 1.48 12.60 11.30
N ASP A 122 2.50 13.27 10.76
CA ASP A 122 2.33 14.12 9.59
C ASP A 122 1.83 13.33 8.37
N PHE A 123 1.32 14.05 7.38
CA PHE A 123 0.71 13.46 6.19
C PHE A 123 1.66 12.51 5.44
N GLU A 124 2.94 12.90 5.31
CA GLU A 124 3.91 12.13 4.52
C GLU A 124 4.23 10.80 5.18
N GLN A 125 4.47 10.82 6.50
CA GLN A 125 4.72 9.62 7.28
C GLN A 125 3.48 8.73 7.30
N ARG A 126 2.29 9.30 7.55
CA ARG A 126 1.03 8.55 7.60
C ARG A 126 0.71 7.86 6.28
N SER A 127 0.80 8.60 5.16
CA SER A 127 0.60 8.03 3.84
C SER A 127 1.68 7.00 3.48
N ALA A 128 2.93 7.17 3.93
CA ALA A 128 3.96 6.15 3.76
C ALA A 128 3.62 4.86 4.52
N ASP A 129 3.19 4.95 5.77
CA ASP A 129 2.81 3.79 6.58
C ASP A 129 1.54 3.12 6.04
N LEU A 130 0.54 3.91 5.64
CA LEU A 130 -0.70 3.43 5.02
C LEU A 130 -0.46 2.61 3.74
N SER A 131 0.60 2.93 2.98
CA SER A 131 0.96 2.18 1.75
C SER A 131 1.31 0.71 1.98
N VAL A 132 1.59 0.30 3.23
CA VAL A 132 1.93 -1.08 3.57
C VAL A 132 0.72 -2.00 3.49
N ASP A 133 -0.42 -1.52 4.01
CA ASP A 133 -1.67 -2.28 4.09
C ASP A 133 -2.64 -1.87 2.98
N HIS A 134 -2.53 -0.62 2.49
CA HIS A 134 -3.45 -0.04 1.50
C HIS A 134 -2.72 0.50 0.24
N PRO A 135 -1.89 -0.32 -0.43
CA PRO A 135 -1.03 0.11 -1.53
C PRO A 135 -1.79 0.63 -2.76
N GLU A 136 -3.02 0.15 -2.99
CA GLU A 136 -3.82 0.52 -4.16
C GLU A 136 -4.49 1.89 -4.00
N VAL A 137 -4.92 2.25 -2.78
CA VAL A 137 -5.70 3.48 -2.53
C VAL A 137 -4.86 4.63 -1.97
N VAL A 138 -3.64 4.39 -1.50
CA VAL A 138 -2.77 5.44 -0.93
C VAL A 138 -2.43 6.54 -1.94
N GLN A 139 -2.37 6.23 -3.23
CA GLN A 139 -2.17 7.24 -4.28
C GLN A 139 -3.36 8.20 -4.41
N ASN A 140 -4.58 7.70 -4.18
CA ASN A 140 -5.77 8.54 -4.11
C ASN A 140 -5.65 9.50 -2.92
N TYR A 141 -5.25 8.99 -1.75
CA TYR A 141 -5.03 9.82 -0.56
C TYR A 141 -4.02 10.95 -0.81
N ARG A 142 -2.87 10.63 -1.42
CA ARG A 142 -1.85 11.62 -1.84
C ARG A 142 -2.39 12.66 -2.81
N SER A 143 -3.14 12.22 -3.83
CA SER A 143 -3.71 13.12 -4.84
C SER A 143 -4.76 14.07 -4.25
N ALA A 144 -5.64 13.55 -3.38
CA ALA A 144 -6.65 14.35 -2.70
C ALA A 144 -6.02 15.38 -1.76
N HIS A 145 -5.00 14.99 -1.01
CA HIS A 145 -4.31 15.91 -0.10
C HIS A 145 -3.56 17.01 -0.86
N ASP A 146 -2.87 16.68 -1.96
CA ASP A 146 -2.24 17.68 -2.83
C ASP A 146 -3.27 18.71 -3.34
N ILE A 147 -4.43 18.24 -3.82
CA ILE A 147 -5.52 19.13 -4.23
C ILE A 147 -5.99 20.00 -3.08
N ALA A 148 -6.22 19.43 -1.89
CA ALA A 148 -6.68 20.18 -0.72
C ALA A 148 -5.67 21.27 -0.31
N VAL A 149 -4.37 20.95 -0.33
CA VAL A 149 -3.29 21.91 -0.03
C VAL A 149 -3.20 23.02 -1.08
N ARG A 150 -3.30 22.69 -2.38
CA ARG A 150 -3.31 23.69 -3.46
C ARG A 150 -4.55 24.58 -3.39
N HIS A 151 -5.72 24.01 -3.13
CA HIS A 151 -6.95 24.78 -2.97
C HIS A 151 -6.87 25.75 -1.79
N ALA A 152 -6.30 25.32 -0.65
CA ALA A 152 -6.09 26.21 0.50
C ALA A 152 -5.18 27.40 0.19
N ARG A 153 -4.39 27.35 -0.90
CA ARG A 153 -3.55 28.43 -1.43
C ARG A 153 -4.23 29.23 -2.55
N GLY A 154 -5.44 28.86 -2.96
CA GLY A 154 -6.15 29.46 -4.10
C GLY A 154 -5.68 28.97 -5.47
N GLU A 155 -5.01 27.83 -5.54
CA GLU A 155 -4.35 27.29 -6.74
C GLU A 155 -5.11 26.11 -7.40
N ALA A 156 -6.31 25.81 -6.93
CA ALA A 156 -7.16 24.72 -7.44
C ALA A 156 -8.61 25.19 -7.54
N ASP A 157 -9.37 24.61 -8.49
CA ASP A 157 -10.77 24.97 -8.72
C ASP A 157 -11.75 24.01 -7.99
N THR A 158 -13.05 24.26 -8.14
CA THR A 158 -14.08 23.42 -7.53
C THR A 158 -14.20 22.04 -8.19
N GLU A 159 -13.72 21.88 -9.44
CA GLU A 159 -13.62 20.58 -10.11
C GLU A 159 -12.53 19.72 -9.46
N ASP A 160 -11.39 20.33 -9.14
CA ASP A 160 -10.33 19.69 -8.35
C ASP A 160 -10.88 19.20 -7.02
N LEU A 161 -11.65 20.02 -6.30
CA LEU A 161 -12.25 19.60 -5.03
C LEU A 161 -13.20 18.40 -5.18
N ARG A 162 -13.94 18.32 -6.28
CA ARG A 162 -14.77 17.13 -6.57
C ARG A 162 -13.90 15.90 -6.77
N ARG A 163 -12.78 16.02 -7.47
CA ARG A 163 -11.81 14.92 -7.63
C ARG A 163 -11.20 14.51 -6.29
N ALA A 164 -10.84 15.46 -5.43
CA ALA A 164 -10.36 15.18 -4.08
C ALA A 164 -11.37 14.37 -3.26
N MET A 165 -12.67 14.71 -3.33
CA MET A 165 -13.72 13.94 -2.65
C MET A 165 -13.83 12.50 -3.16
N ILE A 166 -13.69 12.27 -4.47
CA ILE A 166 -13.69 10.92 -5.06
C ILE A 166 -12.49 10.13 -4.56
N HIS A 167 -11.31 10.74 -4.55
CA HIS A 167 -10.09 10.11 -4.08
C HIS A 167 -10.13 9.79 -2.58
N TYR A 168 -10.61 10.70 -1.74
CA TYR A 168 -10.84 10.42 -0.32
C TYR A 168 -11.90 9.34 -0.10
N ARG A 169 -12.96 9.28 -0.92
CA ARG A 169 -13.97 8.22 -0.83
C ARG A 169 -13.34 6.84 -1.03
N ALA A 170 -12.47 6.70 -2.03
CA ALA A 170 -11.82 5.42 -2.32
C ALA A 170 -11.03 4.91 -1.10
N LEU A 171 -10.28 5.78 -0.42
CA LEU A 171 -9.59 5.42 0.81
C LEU A 171 -10.56 5.17 1.97
N PHE A 172 -11.60 5.99 2.12
CA PHE A 172 -12.59 5.82 3.18
C PHE A 172 -13.27 4.46 3.11
N ASP A 173 -13.73 4.07 1.91
CA ASP A 173 -14.39 2.78 1.69
C ASP A 173 -13.48 1.61 2.04
N ASP A 174 -12.21 1.70 1.64
CA ASP A 174 -11.19 0.70 1.94
C ASP A 174 -10.94 0.61 3.45
N LEU A 175 -10.78 1.76 4.13
CA LEU A 175 -10.55 1.79 5.58
C LEU A 175 -11.73 1.23 6.39
N VAL A 176 -12.96 1.46 5.95
CA VAL A 176 -14.17 1.07 6.70
C VAL A 176 -14.59 -0.37 6.44
N HIS A 177 -14.37 -0.89 5.23
CA HIS A 177 -14.85 -2.23 4.84
C HIS A 177 -13.77 -3.32 4.89
N GLU A 178 -12.52 -3.00 5.18
CA GLU A 178 -11.44 -3.99 5.19
C GLU A 178 -11.42 -4.84 6.48
N PRO A 179 -11.62 -6.17 6.38
CA PRO A 179 -11.30 -7.08 7.46
C PRO A 179 -9.77 -7.27 7.57
N VAL A 180 -9.24 -7.46 8.78
CA VAL A 180 -7.78 -7.60 9.10
C VAL A 180 -7.05 -8.71 8.32
N ASP A 181 -7.77 -9.56 7.59
CA ASP A 181 -7.30 -10.83 7.06
C ASP A 181 -6.55 -10.75 5.70
N HIS A 182 -6.15 -9.55 5.25
CA HIS A 182 -5.28 -9.44 4.07
C HIS A 182 -3.84 -9.92 4.32
N ARG A 183 -3.47 -10.20 5.58
CA ARG A 183 -2.18 -10.83 5.94
C ARG A 183 -2.03 -12.28 5.47
N MET A 184 -3.10 -12.95 5.00
CA MET A 184 -3.07 -14.38 4.66
C MET A 184 -3.65 -14.78 3.30
N ALA A 185 -4.15 -13.87 2.46
CA ALA A 185 -4.75 -14.26 1.16
C ALA A 185 -3.73 -14.19 0.01
N PRO A 186 -3.25 -15.33 -0.56
CA PRO A 186 -2.63 -15.30 -1.88
C PRO A 186 -3.70 -14.91 -2.90
N SER A 187 -3.37 -13.98 -3.80
CA SER A 187 -4.21 -13.45 -4.86
C SER A 187 -4.98 -14.57 -5.60
N VAL A 188 -6.25 -14.76 -5.26
CA VAL A 188 -7.14 -15.66 -5.99
C VAL A 188 -7.69 -14.91 -7.21
N SER A 189 -6.82 -14.62 -8.17
CA SER A 189 -7.22 -14.14 -9.51
C SER A 189 -6.84 -15.16 -10.60
N ARG A 190 -6.85 -16.46 -10.28
CA ARG A 190 -6.56 -17.51 -11.27
C ARG A 190 -7.52 -18.70 -11.34
N LEU A 191 -8.66 -18.66 -10.65
CA LEU A 191 -9.69 -19.72 -10.76
C LEU A 191 -11.03 -19.12 -11.20
N ARG A 192 -11.10 -18.67 -12.46
CA ARG A 192 -12.39 -18.52 -13.16
C ARG A 192 -12.30 -18.62 -14.70
N GLN A 193 -11.15 -19.02 -15.26
CA GLN A 193 -11.01 -19.13 -16.73
C GLN A 193 -11.01 -20.58 -17.26
N ASP A 194 -10.87 -21.59 -16.40
CA ASP A 194 -10.80 -22.99 -16.84
C ASP A 194 -12.15 -23.73 -16.83
N ASP A 195 -13.17 -23.23 -16.11
CA ASP A 195 -14.47 -23.92 -15.99
C ASP A 195 -15.49 -23.62 -17.12
N LEU A 196 -15.16 -22.75 -18.09
CA LEU A 196 -16.06 -22.44 -19.21
C LEU A 196 -15.71 -23.16 -20.52
N ARG A 197 -14.75 -24.10 -20.51
CA ARG A 197 -14.31 -24.81 -21.73
C ARG A 197 -14.65 -26.30 -21.78
N GLY A 198 -15.62 -26.75 -20.99
CA GLY A 198 -15.99 -28.16 -20.92
C GLY A 198 -17.48 -28.37 -20.67
N SER A 199 -18.33 -28.00 -21.62
CA SER A 199 -19.70 -28.53 -21.72
C SER A 199 -20.19 -28.38 -23.15
N ASP A 200 -19.67 -29.24 -24.03
CA ASP A 200 -20.37 -29.64 -25.24
C ASP A 200 -20.72 -31.13 -25.09
N PRO A 201 -22.01 -31.47 -25.06
CA PRO A 201 -22.44 -32.78 -25.49
C PRO A 201 -23.47 -32.67 -26.62
N ARG A 202 -23.03 -33.16 -27.79
CA ARG A 202 -23.73 -33.96 -28.80
C ARG A 202 -25.25 -34.12 -28.68
#